data_AF-A0A2E8Y2M0-F1
#
_entry.id   AF-A0A2E8Y2M0-F1
#
_cell.length_a   1.000
_cell.length_b   1.000
_cell.length_c   1.000
_cell.angle_alpha   90.00
_cell.angle_beta   90.00
_cell.angle_gamma   90.00
#
_symmetry.space_group_name_H-M   'P 1'
#
loop_
_entity.id
_entity.type
_entity.pdbx_description
1 polymer ?
#
loop_
_entity_poly.entity_id
_entity_poly.type
_entity_poly.pdbx_seq_one_letter_code
_entity_poly.pdbx_strand_id
1 'polypeptide(L)'
;MKYSTEPPRHSSGTDNAESGLSPQRSDLTDHASRELTETFAHALSSDDAKSLRYPTGCIDMRRESKMLEQVNVDRDRVRYGVRLSISLLVAALIAVGCGSNTTDERSVEDYSDAGAIEADEQPDPGLAPESSTADDEMTEEVGDDEEVAVDAPRPSLPVGPGAAGQDADDSPPAFFDDRIIAADLWGAELAILSAGMGFDGVIGLPDTDLETVRAAGGSYYLPECADNPIVSGATAAGVNAFYRGTANDSPDYDDGLPVVFTWPVLGSTVHPEDFLFTLSNGDQVVPNSAGLMPNWELNERNTVVVFGDFGNRGAPGEANAVYPAKLEIVDDGTPLRFLGPNGEQSGVGLTWEGEGATGYGTGPQLVGAKLNHAGDAPSGEGGVPLLEQMVLPNDEFALYGGGDFRLRMLTSGGFTPTGITGLTPDAYEHHFRVHATAADGSTVLLSKVGVDYEVAGGTLRVLGLADLGQPLGDGIAYDDCYAEDVDNQIDIILEGDDAAARSVTHVEVPSSGDYLPLYNPGGPGPEPFPGVRYSSPSPYDLEPVVIALDDPLRVSNAP
;
A
#
# COMPACT_ATOMS: atom_id res chain seq x y z
N MET A 1 -53.64 -58.33 -14.57
CA MET A 1 -54.47 -57.90 -15.73
C MET A 1 -53.54 -57.10 -16.65
N LYS A 2 -52.86 -57.68 -17.66
CA LYS A 2 -53.28 -57.98 -19.07
C LYS A 2 -53.87 -56.75 -19.77
N TYR A 3 -53.38 -56.17 -20.88
CA TYR A 3 -52.58 -56.57 -22.08
C TYR A 3 -51.76 -55.32 -22.55
N SER A 4 -50.52 -55.30 -23.05
CA SER A 4 -49.83 -55.93 -24.21
C SER A 4 -50.44 -55.67 -25.60
N THR A 5 -49.70 -54.99 -26.48
CA THR A 5 -49.33 -55.47 -27.83
C THR A 5 -48.33 -54.52 -28.52
N GLU A 6 -47.45 -55.12 -29.31
CA GLU A 6 -46.23 -54.59 -29.95
C GLU A 6 -46.32 -54.92 -31.50
N PRO A 7 -45.24 -54.92 -32.32
CA PRO A 7 -44.90 -54.03 -33.47
C PRO A 7 -45.10 -54.69 -34.88
N PRO A 8 -44.44 -54.24 -35.99
CA PRO A 8 -43.12 -54.83 -36.37
C PRO A 8 -42.13 -53.98 -37.24
N ARG A 9 -40.98 -54.63 -37.54
CA ARG A 9 -39.67 -54.23 -38.12
C ARG A 9 -39.57 -54.27 -39.67
N HIS A 10 -38.48 -53.69 -40.22
CA HIS A 10 -37.47 -54.25 -41.20
C HIS A 10 -36.68 -53.08 -41.89
N SER A 11 -35.46 -53.14 -42.44
CA SER A 11 -34.19 -53.89 -42.28
C SER A 11 -33.19 -53.43 -43.38
N SER A 12 -31.89 -53.77 -43.24
CA SER A 12 -30.74 -53.71 -44.19
C SER A 12 -29.86 -52.45 -44.15
N GLY A 13 -28.52 -52.49 -44.12
CA GLY A 13 -27.53 -53.58 -44.06
C GLY A 13 -26.12 -53.09 -44.48
N THR A 14 -25.07 -53.76 -43.96
CA THR A 14 -23.66 -53.92 -44.45
C THR A 14 -22.72 -52.69 -44.47
N ASP A 15 -21.42 -52.69 -44.10
CA ASP A 15 -20.39 -53.72 -43.80
C ASP A 15 -19.18 -53.16 -42.98
N ASN A 16 -18.54 -54.05 -42.19
CA ASN A 16 -17.10 -54.29 -41.84
C ASN A 16 -16.04 -53.14 -41.94
N ALA A 17 -14.99 -53.02 -41.11
CA ALA A 17 -14.14 -54.01 -40.42
C ALA A 17 -13.27 -53.37 -39.31
N GLU A 18 -12.74 -54.23 -38.44
CA GLU A 18 -11.81 -53.99 -37.32
C GLU A 18 -10.40 -53.49 -37.73
N SER A 19 -9.75 -52.70 -36.86
CA SER A 19 -8.42 -52.99 -36.27
C SER A 19 -7.94 -51.82 -35.41
N GLY A 20 -7.44 -52.09 -34.19
CA GLY A 20 -6.96 -51.07 -33.25
C GLY A 20 -5.52 -50.60 -33.46
N LEU A 21 -5.14 -49.55 -32.73
CA LEU A 21 -3.83 -49.29 -32.12
C LEU A 21 -3.84 -47.92 -31.39
N SER A 22 -2.99 -47.83 -30.36
CA SER A 22 -2.76 -46.72 -29.41
C SER A 22 -2.25 -45.41 -30.06
N PRO A 23 -2.13 -44.29 -29.31
CA PRO A 23 -2.06 -42.93 -29.85
C PRO A 23 -0.64 -42.50 -30.25
N GLN A 24 -0.54 -41.67 -31.28
CA GLN A 24 0.65 -40.87 -31.54
C GLN A 24 0.31 -39.38 -31.60
N ARG A 25 0.99 -38.63 -30.73
CA ARG A 25 1.29 -37.20 -30.87
C ARG A 25 2.02 -36.96 -32.18
N SER A 26 1.69 -35.87 -32.88
CA SER A 26 2.61 -35.23 -33.82
C SER A 26 2.25 -33.76 -34.01
N ASP A 27 3.14 -32.90 -33.53
CA ASP A 27 3.79 -31.80 -34.25
C ASP A 27 2.91 -30.81 -35.03
N LEU A 28 2.57 -29.71 -34.34
CA LEU A 28 2.23 -28.42 -34.94
C LEU A 28 2.79 -27.27 -34.06
N THR A 29 4.07 -27.33 -33.73
CA THR A 29 4.81 -26.21 -33.11
C THR A 29 6.27 -26.28 -33.57
N ASP A 30 6.54 -25.97 -34.84
CA ASP A 30 7.94 -25.77 -35.26
C ASP A 30 8.13 -24.85 -36.48
N HIS A 31 7.17 -23.93 -36.73
CA HIS A 31 7.31 -22.98 -37.84
C HIS A 31 7.14 -21.50 -37.47
N ALA A 32 6.94 -21.15 -36.21
CA ALA A 32 6.87 -19.76 -35.74
C ALA A 32 8.10 -19.28 -34.94
N SER A 33 9.01 -20.18 -34.53
CA SER A 33 10.20 -19.82 -33.72
C SER A 33 11.47 -19.61 -34.54
N ARG A 34 11.38 -19.43 -35.86
CA ARG A 34 12.54 -19.29 -36.75
C ARG A 34 12.63 -17.98 -37.52
N GLU A 35 11.66 -17.07 -37.38
CA GLU A 35 11.71 -15.72 -38.00
C GLU A 35 11.99 -14.58 -37.01
N LEU A 36 12.17 -14.84 -35.71
CA LEU A 36 12.51 -13.81 -34.71
C LEU A 36 13.99 -13.78 -34.29
N THR A 37 14.82 -14.70 -34.80
CA THR A 37 16.25 -14.79 -34.41
C THR A 37 17.21 -14.19 -35.44
N GLU A 38 16.75 -13.72 -36.60
CA GLU A 38 17.63 -13.11 -37.62
C GLU A 38 17.55 -11.57 -37.70
N THR A 39 16.65 -10.91 -36.96
CA THR A 39 16.50 -9.44 -36.99
C THR A 39 17.35 -8.73 -35.92
N PHE A 40 17.85 -9.44 -34.91
CA PHE A 40 18.67 -8.85 -33.82
C PHE A 40 20.19 -8.94 -34.03
N ALA A 41 20.65 -9.59 -35.10
CA ALA A 41 22.09 -9.77 -35.36
C ALA A 41 22.71 -8.69 -36.28
N HIS A 42 22.00 -7.61 -36.60
CA HIS A 42 22.47 -6.60 -37.55
C HIS A 42 22.57 -5.15 -37.03
N ALA A 43 22.47 -4.94 -35.71
CA ALA A 43 22.57 -3.61 -35.08
C ALA A 43 23.84 -3.38 -34.21
N LEU A 44 24.76 -4.35 -34.15
CA LEU A 44 26.03 -4.23 -33.41
C LEU A 44 27.22 -4.43 -34.35
N SER A 45 27.33 -3.57 -35.37
CA SER A 45 28.53 -3.46 -36.20
C SER A 45 28.50 -2.13 -36.97
N SER A 46 28.87 -1.03 -36.31
CA SER A 46 29.53 0.08 -36.99
C SER A 46 30.27 0.94 -35.97
N ASP A 47 31.57 1.03 -36.19
CA ASP A 47 32.52 1.92 -35.52
C ASP A 47 32.07 3.39 -35.54
N ASP A 48 32.28 4.11 -34.44
CA ASP A 48 32.96 5.40 -34.50
C ASP A 48 33.64 5.72 -33.17
N ALA A 49 34.95 5.46 -33.14
CA ALA A 49 35.85 5.78 -32.05
C ALA A 49 36.27 7.26 -32.12
N LYS A 50 36.02 8.03 -31.04
CA LYS A 50 36.82 9.22 -30.73
C LYS A 50 37.22 9.25 -29.25
N SER A 51 38.54 9.43 -29.11
CA SER A 51 39.38 9.45 -27.92
C SER A 51 38.85 10.21 -26.71
N LEU A 52 39.05 9.62 -25.52
CA LEU A 52 39.60 10.33 -24.37
C LEU A 52 40.37 9.35 -23.47
N ARG A 53 41.55 9.81 -23.04
CA ARG A 53 42.55 9.05 -22.30
C ARG A 53 42.16 8.95 -20.83
N TYR A 54 42.24 7.74 -20.25
CA TYR A 54 42.29 7.54 -18.80
C TYR A 54 43.76 7.35 -18.34
N PRO A 55 44.18 7.94 -17.21
CA PRO A 55 45.45 7.61 -16.58
C PRO A 55 45.32 6.37 -15.69
N THR A 56 46.17 5.39 -16.02
CA THR A 56 46.79 4.32 -15.22
C THR A 56 46.59 4.31 -13.70
N GLY A 57 46.27 3.12 -13.17
CA GLY A 57 46.47 2.80 -11.75
C GLY A 57 45.95 1.44 -11.25
N CYS A 58 46.17 0.32 -11.96
CA CYS A 58 45.99 -1.02 -11.37
C CYS A 58 47.35 -1.66 -11.10
N ILE A 59 47.54 -2.17 -9.87
CA ILE A 59 48.52 -3.21 -9.58
C ILE A 59 47.86 -4.57 -9.88
N ASP A 60 48.55 -5.31 -10.74
CA ASP A 60 48.31 -6.66 -11.25
C ASP A 60 48.68 -7.72 -10.21
N MET A 61 47.92 -8.82 -10.15
CA MET A 61 48.52 -10.18 -10.12
C MET A 61 47.54 -11.23 -10.68
N ARG A 62 47.74 -11.62 -11.95
CA ARG A 62 47.40 -12.96 -12.47
C ARG A 62 48.60 -13.91 -12.43
N ARG A 63 48.43 -15.09 -11.80
CA ARG A 63 48.93 -16.45 -12.16
C ARG A 63 48.62 -17.35 -10.96
N GLU A 64 48.00 -18.53 -11.08
CA GLU A 64 48.42 -19.68 -11.89
C GLU A 64 47.22 -20.50 -12.39
N SER A 65 47.51 -21.41 -13.33
CA SER A 65 46.55 -22.25 -14.04
C SER A 65 46.97 -23.73 -13.94
N LYS A 66 45.96 -24.61 -13.83
CA LYS A 66 45.91 -26.08 -14.08
C LYS A 66 46.28 -27.06 -12.96
N MET A 67 45.30 -27.87 -12.52
CA MET A 67 45.10 -29.27 -12.97
C MET A 67 43.86 -29.94 -12.31
N LEU A 68 43.06 -30.61 -13.17
CA LEU A 68 42.20 -31.81 -12.99
C LEU A 68 41.75 -32.25 -11.57
N GLU A 69 40.43 -32.32 -11.33
CA GLU A 69 39.65 -33.58 -11.32
C GLU A 69 38.14 -33.32 -11.10
N GLN A 70 37.31 -34.13 -11.77
CA GLN A 70 35.85 -34.14 -11.69
C GLN A 70 35.36 -34.52 -10.28
N VAL A 71 34.63 -33.64 -9.61
CA VAL A 71 33.63 -34.01 -8.60
C VAL A 71 32.47 -33.01 -8.63
N ASN A 72 31.25 -33.55 -8.79
CA ASN A 72 29.92 -32.95 -8.55
C ASN A 72 29.87 -31.53 -7.99
N VAL A 73 29.46 -30.56 -8.82
CA VAL A 73 28.80 -29.33 -8.34
C VAL A 73 27.61 -29.07 -9.25
N ASP A 74 26.56 -29.84 -9.03
CA ASP A 74 25.22 -29.58 -9.54
C ASP A 74 24.30 -29.45 -8.32
N ARG A 75 24.45 -28.31 -7.62
CA ARG A 75 23.58 -27.88 -6.52
C ARG A 75 23.72 -26.42 -6.11
N ASP A 76 24.72 -25.71 -6.63
CA ASP A 76 24.99 -24.30 -6.29
C ASP A 76 24.71 -23.30 -7.41
N ARG A 77 24.19 -23.72 -8.58
CA ARG A 77 23.80 -22.78 -9.65
C ARG A 77 22.32 -22.39 -9.66
N VAL A 78 21.47 -23.13 -8.93
CA VAL A 78 20.04 -22.80 -8.78
C VAL A 78 19.81 -21.87 -7.56
N ARG A 79 20.77 -21.81 -6.63
CA ARG A 79 20.72 -20.92 -5.45
C ARG A 79 21.12 -19.46 -5.72
N TYR A 80 21.79 -19.19 -6.85
CA TYR A 80 22.31 -17.86 -7.18
C TYR A 80 21.46 -17.08 -8.20
N GLY A 81 20.44 -17.71 -8.80
CA GLY A 81 19.58 -17.07 -9.81
C GLY A 81 18.26 -16.50 -9.28
N VAL A 82 17.81 -16.93 -8.09
CA VAL A 82 16.51 -16.57 -7.50
C VAL A 82 16.66 -15.65 -6.27
N ARG A 83 17.87 -15.55 -5.70
CA ARG A 83 18.15 -14.75 -4.50
C ARG A 83 18.51 -13.28 -4.77
N LEU A 84 18.43 -12.83 -6.02
CA LEU A 84 18.69 -11.43 -6.40
C LEU A 84 17.39 -10.61 -6.57
N SER A 85 16.22 -11.24 -6.43
CA SER A 85 14.92 -10.62 -6.71
C SER A 85 14.16 -10.17 -5.45
N ILE A 86 14.57 -10.62 -4.27
CA ILE A 86 13.79 -10.48 -3.01
C ILE A 86 14.23 -9.28 -2.16
N SER A 87 15.38 -8.67 -2.45
CA SER A 87 15.79 -7.45 -1.74
C SER A 87 15.02 -6.19 -2.19
N LEU A 88 14.11 -6.26 -3.16
CA LEU A 88 13.62 -5.08 -3.88
C LEU A 88 12.44 -4.31 -3.26
N LEU A 89 11.74 -4.72 -2.19
CA LEU A 89 10.76 -3.79 -1.57
C LEU A 89 11.42 -2.83 -0.56
N VAL A 90 12.55 -3.22 0.05
CA VAL A 90 13.40 -2.31 0.83
C VAL A 90 14.66 -1.83 0.05
N ALA A 91 15.02 -2.47 -1.06
CA ALA A 91 16.16 -2.09 -1.92
C ALA A 91 15.81 -1.69 -3.38
N ALA A 92 14.54 -1.69 -3.85
CA ALA A 92 14.17 -0.91 -5.04
C ALA A 92 14.21 0.60 -4.75
N LEU A 93 14.29 0.96 -3.48
CA LEU A 93 14.69 2.28 -2.99
C LEU A 93 16.18 2.61 -3.20
N ILE A 94 17.06 1.69 -3.65
CA ILE A 94 18.54 1.85 -3.50
C ILE A 94 19.38 1.74 -4.80
N ALA A 95 18.84 1.43 -6.00
CA ALA A 95 19.71 1.10 -7.16
C ALA A 95 19.67 2.03 -8.40
N VAL A 96 19.41 3.33 -8.27
CA VAL A 96 19.76 4.34 -9.30
C VAL A 96 20.48 5.52 -8.66
N GLY A 97 21.77 5.34 -8.35
CA GLY A 97 22.56 6.37 -7.68
C GLY A 97 24.05 6.06 -7.68
N CYS A 98 24.64 5.76 -8.83
CA CYS A 98 26.09 5.68 -8.97
C CYS A 98 26.56 6.56 -10.14
N GLY A 99 26.80 7.83 -9.82
CA GLY A 99 27.33 8.83 -10.75
C GLY A 99 27.93 10.04 -10.04
N SER A 100 29.15 9.87 -9.51
CA SER A 100 30.17 10.89 -9.13
C SER A 100 29.73 12.30 -8.69
N ASN A 101 30.00 12.60 -7.41
CA ASN A 101 30.14 13.94 -6.84
C ASN A 101 31.15 14.82 -7.60
N THR A 102 30.76 16.07 -7.83
CA THR A 102 31.66 17.23 -7.74
C THR A 102 31.04 18.23 -6.79
N THR A 103 31.60 18.27 -5.57
CA THR A 103 31.38 19.28 -4.54
C THR A 103 31.79 20.66 -5.03
N ASP A 104 30.94 21.66 -4.80
CA ASP A 104 31.33 23.08 -4.79
C ASP A 104 31.29 23.56 -3.34
N GLU A 105 32.44 24.01 -2.85
CA GLU A 105 32.67 24.43 -1.47
C GLU A 105 31.98 25.77 -1.20
N ARG A 106 31.18 25.86 -0.12
CA ARG A 106 30.93 27.15 0.55
C ARG A 106 31.11 27.03 2.06
N SER A 107 32.08 27.81 2.50
CA SER A 107 32.58 28.06 3.84
C SER A 107 31.51 28.33 4.91
N VAL A 108 31.55 27.57 6.01
CA VAL A 108 30.97 27.93 7.30
C VAL A 108 32.11 28.44 8.19
N GLU A 109 31.98 29.68 8.66
CA GLU A 109 32.92 30.33 9.57
C GLU A 109 32.68 29.90 11.03
N ASP A 110 33.79 29.77 11.74
CA ASP A 110 33.94 29.54 13.18
C ASP A 110 33.11 30.49 14.06
N TYR A 111 32.48 29.94 15.10
CA TYR A 111 32.44 30.59 16.42
C TYR A 111 32.66 29.55 17.52
N SER A 112 33.85 29.61 18.10
CA SER A 112 34.24 28.90 19.30
C SER A 112 33.92 29.72 20.57
N ASP A 113 33.49 28.99 21.60
CA ASP A 113 33.99 29.04 22.98
C ASP A 113 33.10 29.63 24.10
N ALA A 114 33.26 28.98 25.27
CA ALA A 114 32.80 29.22 26.64
C ALA A 114 31.39 28.70 27.02
N GLY A 115 31.21 27.81 28.00
CA GLY A 115 32.13 27.18 28.94
C GLY A 115 31.38 26.25 29.90
N ALA A 116 32.06 25.21 30.36
CA ALA A 116 31.56 24.20 31.29
C ALA A 116 31.57 24.69 32.75
N ILE A 117 30.54 24.33 33.53
CA ILE A 117 30.61 24.15 35.00
C ILE A 117 29.76 22.94 35.40
N GLU A 118 30.36 22.05 36.20
CA GLU A 118 29.77 20.84 36.80
C GLU A 118 29.07 21.10 38.16
N ALA A 119 28.09 20.22 38.43
CA ALA A 119 27.76 19.51 39.68
C ALA A 119 26.96 20.15 40.84
N ASP A 120 25.92 19.36 41.20
CA ASP A 120 25.35 19.00 42.52
C ASP A 120 24.63 20.03 43.41
N GLU A 121 23.31 19.81 43.64
CA GLU A 121 22.76 19.23 44.89
C GLU A 121 21.21 19.36 44.91
N GLN A 122 20.52 18.25 45.19
CA GLN A 122 19.15 18.22 45.72
C GLN A 122 19.24 17.79 47.20
N PRO A 123 18.37 18.30 48.11
CA PRO A 123 17.12 17.58 48.37
C PRO A 123 15.87 18.44 48.73
N ASP A 124 14.72 17.80 48.54
CA ASP A 124 13.30 18.06 48.88
C ASP A 124 13.02 18.28 50.40
N PRO A 125 11.79 18.52 50.94
CA PRO A 125 10.45 18.86 50.39
C PRO A 125 9.66 19.99 51.10
N GLY A 126 8.56 20.43 50.46
CA GLY A 126 7.28 20.55 51.16
C GLY A 126 6.58 21.91 51.24
N LEU A 127 5.25 21.84 51.09
CA LEU A 127 4.18 22.76 51.50
C LEU A 127 3.62 23.74 50.45
N ALA A 128 2.46 23.36 49.90
CA ALA A 128 1.37 24.28 49.57
C ALA A 128 0.80 24.90 50.87
N PRO A 129 0.13 26.06 50.81
CA PRO A 129 -1.32 26.03 50.60
C PRO A 129 -1.95 27.21 49.83
N GLU A 130 -3.12 26.88 49.26
CA GLU A 130 -4.37 27.65 49.22
C GLU A 130 -4.57 28.94 48.41
N SER A 131 -5.78 28.94 47.84
CA SER A 131 -6.51 29.90 47.01
C SER A 131 -6.83 31.25 47.66
N SER A 132 -7.06 32.27 46.82
CA SER A 132 -8.23 33.15 47.00
C SER A 132 -8.66 33.83 45.70
N THR A 133 -9.97 33.88 45.55
CA THR A 133 -10.82 34.47 44.51
C THR A 133 -10.97 36.00 44.59
N ALA A 134 -11.49 36.55 43.49
CA ALA A 134 -12.42 37.69 43.36
C ALA A 134 -11.84 39.05 42.93
N ASP A 135 -12.21 39.42 41.70
CA ASP A 135 -12.91 40.63 41.26
C ASP A 135 -12.49 41.99 41.84
N ASP A 136 -12.05 42.89 40.96
CA ASP A 136 -12.58 44.26 40.95
C ASP A 136 -12.43 44.93 39.57
N GLU A 137 -13.45 45.69 39.20
CA GLU A 137 -13.67 46.37 37.92
C GLU A 137 -12.87 47.70 37.77
N MET A 138 -12.79 48.16 36.51
CA MET A 138 -12.68 49.55 36.03
C MET A 138 -11.30 50.22 35.98
N THR A 139 -10.78 50.43 34.76
CA THR A 139 -10.90 51.71 33.99
C THR A 139 -10.00 51.68 32.74
N GLU A 140 -10.51 52.21 31.63
CA GLU A 140 -9.73 52.49 30.42
C GLU A 140 -8.67 53.57 30.67
N GLU A 141 -7.49 53.46 30.04
CA GLU A 141 -6.92 54.50 29.16
C GLU A 141 -5.73 53.93 28.36
N VAL A 142 -5.59 54.51 27.17
CA VAL A 142 -4.74 54.17 26.03
C VAL A 142 -3.24 54.37 26.31
N GLY A 143 -2.40 53.46 25.79
CA GLY A 143 -0.95 53.63 25.74
C GLY A 143 -0.32 52.61 24.79
N ASP A 144 -0.07 53.06 23.56
CA ASP A 144 0.70 52.37 22.52
C ASP A 144 2.11 51.99 23.02
N ASP A 145 2.56 50.77 22.69
CA ASP A 145 3.93 50.39 22.31
C ASP A 145 4.05 48.84 22.36
N GLU A 146 3.53 48.15 21.33
CA GLU A 146 3.88 46.75 21.08
C GLU A 146 5.18 46.67 20.29
N GLU A 147 6.16 45.97 20.86
CA GLU A 147 7.37 45.54 20.17
C GLU A 147 7.00 44.58 19.03
N VAL A 148 7.28 45.03 17.81
CA VAL A 148 7.09 44.28 16.57
C VAL A 148 8.07 43.09 16.55
N ALA A 149 7.56 41.89 16.81
CA ALA A 149 8.25 40.66 16.46
C ALA A 149 8.42 40.59 14.94
N VAL A 150 9.64 40.26 14.50
CA VAL A 150 10.05 40.22 13.10
C VAL A 150 9.37 39.02 12.44
N ASP A 151 8.31 39.32 11.68
CA ASP A 151 7.56 38.39 10.82
C ASP A 151 8.52 37.78 9.78
N ALA A 152 8.77 36.48 9.88
CA ALA A 152 9.42 35.73 8.81
C ALA A 152 8.47 35.71 7.60
N PRO A 153 8.96 35.93 6.37
CA PRO A 153 8.07 36.06 5.22
C PRO A 153 7.35 34.74 4.96
N ARG A 154 6.03 34.76 5.14
CA ARG A 154 5.13 33.68 4.72
C ARG A 154 5.34 33.38 3.23
N PRO A 155 5.47 32.12 2.81
CA PRO A 155 5.45 31.80 1.39
C PRO A 155 4.12 32.25 0.80
N SER A 156 4.20 32.92 -0.35
CA SER A 156 3.02 33.44 -1.05
C SER A 156 2.28 32.27 -1.66
N LEU A 157 0.97 32.16 -1.41
CA LEU A 157 0.07 31.32 -2.20
C LEU A 157 0.30 31.58 -3.70
N PRO A 158 0.30 30.55 -4.57
CA PRO A 158 0.23 30.76 -6.01
C PRO A 158 -1.11 31.43 -6.34
N VAL A 159 -1.09 32.75 -6.53
CA VAL A 159 -2.26 33.50 -7.02
C VAL A 159 -2.24 33.45 -8.55
N GLY A 160 -2.98 32.52 -9.14
CA GLY A 160 -3.45 32.64 -10.52
C GLY A 160 -3.62 31.32 -11.28
N PRO A 161 -4.58 31.24 -12.23
CA PRO A 161 -4.85 30.07 -13.08
C PRO A 161 -3.78 29.88 -14.18
N GLY A 162 -2.51 29.84 -13.79
CA GLY A 162 -1.37 29.73 -14.70
C GLY A 162 -0.13 29.10 -14.08
N ALA A 163 -0.27 28.45 -12.92
CA ALA A 163 0.77 27.65 -12.27
C ALA A 163 0.40 26.16 -12.26
N ALA A 164 -0.47 25.71 -13.18
CA ALA A 164 -0.56 24.29 -13.47
C ALA A 164 0.85 23.83 -13.84
N GLY A 165 1.36 22.82 -13.13
CA GLY A 165 2.59 22.12 -13.50
C GLY A 165 2.52 21.71 -14.98
N GLN A 166 3.68 21.51 -15.61
CA GLN A 166 3.70 21.01 -16.98
C GLN A 166 2.78 19.79 -17.08
N ASP A 167 1.83 19.85 -18.03
CA ASP A 167 0.91 18.76 -18.36
C ASP A 167 1.64 17.41 -18.33
N ALA A 168 0.96 16.43 -17.71
CA ALA A 168 1.21 15.00 -17.69
C ALA A 168 2.41 14.52 -18.53
N ASP A 169 3.38 13.88 -17.87
CA ASP A 169 4.47 13.14 -18.52
C ASP A 169 4.04 12.55 -19.87
N ASP A 170 4.75 12.87 -20.96
CA ASP A 170 4.47 12.33 -22.31
C ASP A 170 4.42 10.78 -22.34
N SER A 171 4.91 10.12 -21.28
CA SER A 171 4.77 8.70 -20.99
C SER A 171 4.75 8.49 -19.47
N PRO A 172 3.58 8.57 -18.80
CA PRO A 172 3.52 8.39 -17.37
C PRO A 172 3.91 6.93 -17.03
N PRO A 173 4.54 6.69 -15.88
CA PRO A 173 4.80 5.33 -15.41
C PRO A 173 3.55 4.44 -15.44
N ALA A 174 3.72 3.13 -15.63
CA ALA A 174 2.60 2.19 -15.82
C ALA A 174 1.56 2.19 -14.68
N PHE A 175 1.96 2.58 -13.46
CA PHE A 175 1.04 2.73 -12.32
C PHE A 175 0.14 3.96 -12.42
N PHE A 176 0.44 4.95 -13.28
CA PHE A 176 -0.41 6.10 -13.60
C PHE A 176 -1.20 5.94 -14.91
N ASP A 177 -1.26 4.71 -15.44
CA ASP A 177 -2.18 4.34 -16.51
C ASP A 177 -3.64 4.64 -16.10
N ASP A 178 -4.55 4.78 -17.05
CA ASP A 178 -5.99 4.98 -16.79
C ASP A 178 -6.78 3.67 -16.88
N ARG A 179 -6.16 2.53 -17.21
CA ARG A 179 -6.85 1.24 -17.20
C ARG A 179 -7.45 0.95 -15.83
N ILE A 180 -8.74 0.63 -15.83
CA ILE A 180 -9.52 0.13 -14.70
C ILE A 180 -10.19 -1.16 -15.18
N ILE A 181 -10.00 -2.24 -14.44
CA ILE A 181 -10.54 -3.57 -14.78
C ILE A 181 -11.17 -4.15 -13.54
N ALA A 182 -12.49 -4.34 -13.57
CA ALA A 182 -13.26 -4.95 -12.51
C ALA A 182 -13.05 -4.30 -11.12
N ALA A 183 -12.76 -3.00 -11.10
CA ALA A 183 -12.51 -2.28 -9.85
C ALA A 183 -13.79 -2.05 -9.05
N ASP A 184 -13.65 -2.11 -7.73
CA ASP A 184 -14.78 -2.05 -6.82
C ASP A 184 -15.33 -0.61 -6.66
N LEU A 185 -16.66 -0.50 -6.77
CA LEU A 185 -17.41 0.65 -6.28
C LEU A 185 -17.81 0.37 -4.83
N TRP A 186 -17.40 1.25 -3.93
CA TRP A 186 -17.67 1.20 -2.48
C TRP A 186 -18.86 2.06 -2.06
N GLY A 187 -19.40 2.85 -2.99
CA GLY A 187 -20.57 3.69 -2.78
C GLY A 187 -21.32 4.00 -4.06
N ALA A 188 -22.61 4.32 -3.93
CA ALA A 188 -23.46 4.69 -5.06
C ALA A 188 -23.09 6.06 -5.66
N GLU A 189 -22.40 6.90 -4.89
CA GLU A 189 -21.97 8.25 -5.27
C GLU A 189 -20.47 8.39 -5.03
N LEU A 190 -19.83 9.24 -5.83
CA LEU A 190 -18.43 9.61 -5.65
C LEU A 190 -18.27 10.40 -4.35
N ALA A 191 -17.42 9.92 -3.44
CA ALA A 191 -17.14 10.53 -2.16
C ALA A 191 -15.73 10.17 -1.67
N ILE A 192 -15.21 10.98 -0.74
CA ILE A 192 -14.00 10.68 0.03
C ILE A 192 -14.44 9.94 1.29
N LEU A 193 -13.91 8.73 1.49
CA LEU A 193 -14.17 7.88 2.64
C LEU A 193 -13.24 8.22 3.82
N SER A 194 -11.97 8.48 3.54
CA SER A 194 -10.99 8.91 4.55
C SER A 194 -9.84 9.71 3.96
N ALA A 195 -9.24 10.57 4.76
CA ALA A 195 -8.03 11.34 4.43
C ALA A 195 -7.24 11.71 5.71
N GLY A 196 -7.20 10.79 6.68
CA GLY A 196 -6.55 10.99 7.98
C GLY A 196 -5.05 10.68 7.91
N MET A 197 -4.23 11.44 8.65
CA MET A 197 -2.78 11.28 8.62
C MET A 197 -2.36 9.90 9.14
N GLY A 198 -1.55 9.15 8.39
CA GLY A 198 -1.12 7.80 8.78
C GLY A 198 0.12 7.80 9.68
N PHE A 199 1.13 8.59 9.31
CA PHE A 199 2.42 8.67 10.00
C PHE A 199 3.11 10.00 9.69
N ASP A 200 4.14 10.32 10.47
CA ASP A 200 4.86 11.61 10.43
C ASP A 200 6.35 11.40 10.26
N GLY A 201 6.98 12.26 9.45
CA GLY A 201 8.44 12.46 9.41
C GLY A 201 9.30 11.37 8.77
N VAL A 202 8.73 10.31 8.19
CA VAL A 202 9.49 9.12 7.75
C VAL A 202 9.62 8.97 6.23
N ILE A 203 9.19 9.97 5.46
CA ILE A 203 9.26 9.95 4.00
C ILE A 203 10.28 10.98 3.52
N GLY A 204 11.04 10.64 2.48
CA GLY A 204 12.08 11.56 1.99
C GLY A 204 13.39 11.46 2.76
N LEU A 205 13.64 10.37 3.49
CA LEU A 205 14.85 10.20 4.29
C LEU A 205 16.12 10.24 3.42
N PRO A 206 17.25 10.78 3.93
CA PRO A 206 18.52 10.76 3.20
C PRO A 206 19.06 9.33 2.98
N ASP A 207 18.82 8.44 3.94
CA ASP A 207 19.07 7.01 3.88
C ASP A 207 18.12 6.26 4.84
N THR A 208 18.21 4.93 4.87
CA THR A 208 17.38 4.06 5.72
C THR A 208 18.21 3.36 6.80
N ASP A 209 19.31 3.97 7.23
CA ASP A 209 20.10 3.40 8.33
C ASP A 209 19.39 3.55 9.69
N LEU A 210 19.86 2.79 10.68
CA LEU A 210 19.25 2.74 12.00
C LEU A 210 19.13 4.12 12.66
N GLU A 211 20.17 4.95 12.55
CA GLU A 211 20.22 6.25 13.24
C GLU A 211 19.32 7.27 12.55
N THR A 212 19.31 7.29 11.22
CA THR A 212 18.42 8.13 10.42
C THR A 212 16.95 7.79 10.69
N VAL A 213 16.58 6.51 10.61
CA VAL A 213 15.20 6.05 10.85
C VAL A 213 14.77 6.34 12.29
N ARG A 214 15.66 6.11 13.26
CA ARG A 214 15.38 6.43 14.66
C ARG A 214 15.20 7.93 14.90
N ALA A 215 16.05 8.76 14.31
CA ALA A 215 15.97 10.22 14.44
C ALA A 215 14.69 10.77 13.79
N ALA A 216 14.27 10.17 12.67
CA ALA A 216 12.98 10.45 12.04
C ALA A 216 11.79 10.04 12.92
N GLY A 217 11.99 9.15 13.91
CA GLY A 217 10.93 8.58 14.75
C GLY A 217 10.23 7.36 14.13
N GLY A 218 10.90 6.71 13.18
CA GLY A 218 10.46 5.47 12.57
C GLY A 218 10.82 4.21 13.37
N SER A 219 10.43 3.08 12.79
CA SER A 219 10.70 1.71 13.22
C SER A 219 11.74 1.05 12.33
N TYR A 220 12.61 0.25 12.94
CA TYR A 220 13.68 -0.48 12.26
C TYR A 220 13.75 -1.87 12.88
N TYR A 221 13.74 -2.91 12.04
CA TYR A 221 13.77 -4.29 12.52
C TYR A 221 14.56 -5.17 11.55
N LEU A 222 15.53 -5.93 12.06
CA LEU A 222 16.28 -6.91 11.26
C LEU A 222 15.84 -8.33 11.68
N PRO A 223 14.86 -8.94 10.98
CA PRO A 223 14.44 -10.29 11.30
C PRO A 223 15.54 -11.30 10.98
N GLU A 224 15.54 -12.44 11.69
CA GLU A 224 16.54 -13.51 11.50
C GLU A 224 16.56 -14.09 10.07
N CYS A 225 15.43 -13.98 9.35
CA CYS A 225 15.26 -14.48 7.98
C CYS A 225 15.75 -13.52 6.89
N ALA A 226 16.16 -12.29 7.22
CA ALA A 226 16.59 -11.27 6.25
C ALA A 226 18.05 -10.84 6.43
N ASP A 227 18.66 -10.40 5.32
CA ASP A 227 19.99 -9.77 5.30
C ASP A 227 19.92 -8.24 5.48
N ASN A 228 18.75 -7.63 5.25
CA ASN A 228 18.50 -6.19 5.34
C ASN A 228 17.37 -5.92 6.32
N PRO A 229 17.40 -4.77 7.02
CA PRO A 229 16.31 -4.39 7.91
C PRO A 229 15.03 -4.08 7.13
N ILE A 230 13.92 -4.25 7.81
CA ILE A 230 12.62 -3.68 7.46
C ILE A 230 12.51 -2.36 8.21
N VAL A 231 12.13 -1.29 7.51
CA VAL A 231 12.09 0.07 8.07
C VAL A 231 10.74 0.72 7.78
N SER A 232 10.27 1.58 8.66
CA SER A 232 9.16 2.48 8.35
C SER A 232 9.73 3.67 7.58
N GLY A 233 9.34 3.82 6.32
CA GLY A 233 9.68 5.00 5.54
C GLY A 233 10.41 4.72 4.24
N ALA A 234 10.66 5.81 3.50
CA ALA A 234 11.22 5.79 2.17
C ALA A 234 12.23 6.92 1.99
N THR A 235 13.27 6.69 1.20
CA THR A 235 14.19 7.75 0.78
C THR A 235 13.54 8.63 -0.28
N ALA A 236 14.03 9.87 -0.43
CA ALA A 236 13.55 10.76 -1.49
C ALA A 236 13.69 10.14 -2.89
N ALA A 237 14.75 9.35 -3.12
CA ALA A 237 14.96 8.66 -4.38
C ALA A 237 13.85 7.62 -4.68
N GLY A 238 13.37 6.88 -3.67
CA GLY A 238 12.28 5.93 -3.90
C GLY A 238 10.93 6.60 -4.05
N VAL A 239 10.65 7.68 -3.31
CA VAL A 239 9.42 8.46 -3.53
C VAL A 239 9.38 8.99 -4.97
N ASN A 240 10.48 9.61 -5.44
CA ASN A 240 10.59 10.13 -6.80
C ASN A 240 10.50 9.04 -7.89
N ALA A 241 10.66 7.76 -7.55
CA ALA A 241 10.52 6.65 -8.49
C ALA A 241 9.07 6.23 -8.73
N PHE A 242 8.16 6.49 -7.77
CA PHE A 242 6.79 5.96 -7.77
C PHE A 242 5.68 7.02 -7.66
N TYR A 243 6.03 8.26 -7.32
CA TYR A 243 5.07 9.33 -7.07
C TYR A 243 5.35 10.53 -7.99
N ARG A 244 4.30 11.29 -8.31
CA ARG A 244 4.39 12.57 -9.03
C ARG A 244 4.57 13.70 -8.01
N GLY A 245 5.42 14.69 -8.30
CA GLY A 245 5.58 15.96 -7.56
C GLY A 245 5.35 17.19 -8.48
N THR A 246 5.18 18.45 -8.03
CA THR A 246 5.64 19.14 -6.80
C THR A 246 4.87 20.46 -6.53
N ALA A 247 4.74 20.86 -5.26
CA ALA A 247 4.82 22.27 -4.85
C ALA A 247 5.95 22.56 -3.82
N ASN A 248 7.21 22.47 -4.30
CA ASN A 248 8.46 23.16 -3.88
C ASN A 248 9.55 22.55 -2.97
N ASP A 249 9.68 21.23 -2.80
CA ASP A 249 11.00 20.55 -2.84
C ASP A 249 10.86 19.01 -2.90
N SER A 250 12.00 18.30 -3.01
CA SER A 250 12.03 16.84 -2.80
C SER A 250 11.45 16.50 -1.42
N PRO A 251 10.75 15.36 -1.26
CA PRO A 251 10.27 14.94 0.05
C PRO A 251 11.45 14.92 1.02
N ASP A 252 11.27 15.55 2.19
CA ASP A 252 12.32 15.72 3.20
C ASP A 252 11.70 15.63 4.59
N TYR A 253 11.70 14.42 5.15
CA TYR A 253 10.97 14.08 6.37
C TYR A 253 9.47 14.44 6.27
N ASP A 254 8.87 14.13 5.12
CA ASP A 254 7.44 14.30 4.87
C ASP A 254 6.59 13.33 5.73
N ASP A 255 5.38 13.76 6.02
CA ASP A 255 4.31 12.92 6.53
C ASP A 255 3.66 12.14 5.40
N GLY A 256 2.85 11.13 5.74
CA GLY A 256 2.13 10.35 4.73
C GLY A 256 0.73 9.96 5.13
N LEU A 257 -0.17 10.00 4.16
CA LEU A 257 -1.54 9.58 4.33
C LEU A 257 -2.18 9.07 3.03
N PRO A 258 -3.09 8.08 3.14
CA PRO A 258 -3.98 7.68 2.06
C PRO A 258 -5.22 8.59 2.01
N VAL A 259 -5.66 8.89 0.79
CA VAL A 259 -6.96 9.48 0.50
C VAL A 259 -7.79 8.41 -0.19
N VAL A 260 -8.83 7.95 0.47
CA VAL A 260 -9.63 6.79 0.07
C VAL A 260 -10.96 7.26 -0.50
N PHE A 261 -11.36 6.74 -1.65
CA PHE A 261 -12.54 7.15 -2.41
C PHE A 261 -13.51 6.00 -2.65
N THR A 262 -14.78 6.34 -2.84
CA THR A 262 -15.79 5.32 -3.16
C THR A 262 -15.60 4.71 -4.54
N TRP A 263 -15.03 5.45 -5.49
CA TRP A 263 -14.85 5.02 -6.89
C TRP A 263 -13.36 5.03 -7.26
N PRO A 264 -12.94 4.21 -8.23
CA PRO A 264 -11.55 4.16 -8.66
C PRO A 264 -11.14 5.43 -9.41
N VAL A 265 -9.94 5.92 -9.13
CA VAL A 265 -9.33 7.10 -9.74
C VAL A 265 -8.66 6.74 -11.08
N LEU A 266 -8.69 7.67 -12.02
CA LEU A 266 -7.93 7.59 -13.26
C LEU A 266 -6.51 8.07 -12.99
N GLY A 267 -5.54 7.14 -13.03
CA GLY A 267 -4.18 7.38 -12.57
C GLY A 267 -3.49 8.55 -13.25
N SER A 268 -3.74 8.81 -14.54
CA SER A 268 -3.07 9.88 -15.26
C SER A 268 -3.42 11.28 -14.73
N THR A 269 -4.57 11.39 -14.06
CA THR A 269 -5.14 12.62 -13.52
C THR A 269 -4.73 12.92 -12.08
N VAL A 270 -3.90 12.07 -11.45
CA VAL A 270 -3.46 12.28 -10.07
C VAL A 270 -2.32 13.28 -10.03
N HIS A 271 -2.55 14.44 -9.41
CA HIS A 271 -1.55 15.47 -9.15
C HIS A 271 -1.57 15.91 -7.68
N PRO A 272 -0.43 16.27 -7.09
CA PRO A 272 -0.41 16.80 -5.72
C PRO A 272 -1.34 18.02 -5.54
N GLU A 273 -1.41 18.89 -6.54
CA GLU A 273 -2.18 20.13 -6.54
C GLU A 273 -3.71 19.91 -6.52
N ASP A 274 -4.18 18.70 -6.83
CA ASP A 274 -5.59 18.33 -6.69
C ASP A 274 -6.07 18.39 -5.23
N PHE A 275 -5.16 18.24 -4.26
CA PHE A 275 -5.48 18.05 -2.86
C PHE A 275 -5.12 19.29 -2.03
N LEU A 276 -6.13 19.96 -1.48
CA LEU A 276 -5.94 21.04 -0.53
C LEU A 276 -6.39 20.62 0.87
N PHE A 277 -5.44 20.46 1.78
CA PHE A 277 -5.72 20.18 3.17
C PHE A 277 -5.82 21.47 3.97
N THR A 278 -6.75 21.50 4.93
CA THR A 278 -6.74 22.47 6.03
C THR A 278 -6.46 21.71 7.32
N LEU A 279 -5.41 22.12 8.02
CA LEU A 279 -4.95 21.51 9.26
C LEU A 279 -5.74 22.04 10.46
N SER A 280 -5.67 21.34 11.59
CA SER A 280 -6.37 21.68 12.83
C SER A 280 -6.02 23.06 13.40
N ASN A 281 -4.86 23.62 13.03
CA ASN A 281 -4.42 24.96 13.39
C ASN A 281 -4.87 26.05 12.38
N GLY A 282 -5.56 25.66 11.29
CA GLY A 282 -6.05 26.54 10.24
C GLY A 282 -5.09 26.76 9.06
N ASP A 283 -3.89 26.19 9.10
CA ASP A 283 -2.96 26.25 7.97
C ASP A 283 -3.50 25.44 6.79
N GLN A 284 -3.16 25.88 5.59
CA GLN A 284 -3.50 25.18 4.35
C GLN A 284 -2.24 24.63 3.71
N VAL A 285 -2.27 23.35 3.35
CA VAL A 285 -1.12 22.64 2.79
C VAL A 285 -1.54 21.87 1.54
N VAL A 286 -0.63 21.87 0.57
CA VAL A 286 -0.70 21.06 -0.65
C VAL A 286 0.40 20.00 -0.53
N PRO A 287 0.14 18.72 -0.85
CA PRO A 287 1.16 17.69 -0.82
C PRO A 287 2.38 18.01 -1.69
N ASN A 288 3.54 17.51 -1.30
CA ASN A 288 4.75 17.52 -2.12
C ASN A 288 4.68 16.46 -3.22
N SER A 289 4.02 15.32 -2.95
CA SER A 289 3.86 14.25 -3.92
C SER A 289 2.56 13.47 -3.76
N ALA A 290 2.11 12.85 -4.86
CA ALA A 290 0.89 12.04 -4.94
C ALA A 290 1.08 10.85 -5.88
N GLY A 291 0.46 9.72 -5.58
CA GLY A 291 0.62 8.50 -6.36
C GLY A 291 -0.33 7.37 -5.99
N LEU A 292 -0.27 6.31 -6.78
CA LEU A 292 -1.09 5.10 -6.60
C LEU A 292 -0.34 3.95 -5.97
N MET A 293 0.94 4.07 -5.65
CA MET A 293 1.63 3.04 -4.87
C MET A 293 1.15 3.15 -3.41
N PRO A 294 0.79 2.04 -2.73
CA PRO A 294 0.76 0.64 -3.19
C PRO A 294 -0.53 0.16 -3.90
N ASN A 295 -1.58 0.97 -3.96
CA ASN A 295 -2.87 0.70 -4.61
C ASN A 295 -2.85 0.74 -6.15
N TRP A 296 -1.86 0.10 -6.79
CA TRP A 296 -1.59 0.24 -8.23
C TRP A 296 -2.41 -0.74 -9.10
N GLU A 297 -2.94 -1.81 -8.49
CA GLU A 297 -3.66 -2.89 -9.17
C GLU A 297 -4.93 -2.36 -9.86
N LEU A 298 -5.27 -2.89 -11.04
CA LEU A 298 -6.31 -2.28 -11.90
C LEU A 298 -7.73 -2.42 -11.34
N ASN A 299 -7.92 -3.33 -10.39
CA ASN A 299 -9.14 -3.55 -9.62
C ASN A 299 -9.23 -2.66 -8.35
N GLU A 300 -8.20 -1.86 -8.03
CA GLU A 300 -8.01 -1.38 -6.64
C GLU A 300 -7.67 0.09 -6.47
N ARG A 301 -7.83 0.87 -7.53
CA ARG A 301 -7.42 2.28 -7.58
C ARG A 301 -8.35 3.23 -6.82
N ASN A 302 -8.88 2.80 -5.69
CA ASN A 302 -9.75 3.59 -4.83
C ASN A 302 -8.96 4.48 -3.86
N THR A 303 -7.64 4.33 -3.80
CA THR A 303 -6.80 5.06 -2.86
C THR A 303 -5.64 5.76 -3.56
N VAL A 304 -5.48 7.05 -3.26
CA VAL A 304 -4.30 7.85 -3.63
C VAL A 304 -3.49 8.08 -2.37
N VAL A 305 -2.18 7.83 -2.41
CA VAL A 305 -1.28 8.15 -1.30
C VAL A 305 -0.58 9.48 -1.59
N VAL A 306 -0.58 10.37 -0.59
CA VAL A 306 0.04 11.69 -0.66
C VAL A 306 1.08 11.86 0.45
N PHE A 307 2.15 12.59 0.13
CA PHE A 307 3.22 12.95 1.07
C PHE A 307 3.42 14.47 1.12
N GLY A 308 3.65 15.01 2.32
CA GLY A 308 3.83 16.44 2.58
C GLY A 308 3.76 16.76 4.07
N ASP A 309 3.67 18.04 4.41
CA ASP A 309 3.59 18.52 5.80
C ASP A 309 2.14 18.52 6.31
N PHE A 310 1.67 17.39 6.84
CA PHE A 310 0.26 17.22 7.24
C PHE A 310 0.02 17.37 8.73
N GLY A 311 1.06 17.35 9.57
CA GLY A 311 0.87 17.52 10.99
C GLY A 311 2.08 17.22 11.86
N ASN A 312 1.81 16.59 12.99
CA ASN A 312 2.82 16.08 13.89
C ASN A 312 2.30 14.89 14.71
N ARG A 313 3.17 14.32 15.54
CA ARG A 313 2.84 13.15 16.38
C ARG A 313 1.87 13.42 17.55
N GLY A 314 1.28 14.60 17.67
CA GLY A 314 0.34 14.93 18.75
C GLY A 314 -0.99 14.17 18.62
N ALA A 315 -1.54 13.68 19.73
CA ALA A 315 -2.91 13.16 19.74
C ALA A 315 -3.95 14.29 19.76
N PRO A 316 -5.17 14.04 19.27
CA PRO A 316 -6.28 14.98 19.40
C PRO A 316 -6.47 15.43 20.86
N GLY A 317 -6.54 16.74 21.06
CA GLY A 317 -6.68 17.37 22.38
C GLY A 317 -5.36 17.74 23.08
N GLU A 318 -4.21 17.30 22.58
CA GLU A 318 -2.92 17.82 23.05
C GLU A 318 -2.67 19.24 22.49
N ALA A 319 -2.10 20.12 23.30
CA ALA A 319 -2.06 21.57 23.02
C ALA A 319 -1.38 21.97 21.70
N ASN A 320 -0.47 21.14 21.19
CA ASN A 320 0.31 21.40 19.97
C ASN A 320 0.03 20.37 18.87
N ALA A 321 -1.02 19.56 18.99
CA ALA A 321 -1.33 18.55 17.98
C ALA A 321 -1.82 19.23 16.69
N VAL A 322 -1.11 18.97 15.60
CA VAL A 322 -1.48 19.40 14.25
C VAL A 322 -1.79 18.16 13.42
N TYR A 323 -2.92 18.19 12.72
CA TYR A 323 -3.37 17.09 11.86
C TYR A 323 -4.39 17.59 10.84
N PRO A 324 -4.66 16.84 9.75
CA PRO A 324 -5.70 17.17 8.80
C PRO A 324 -7.08 17.29 9.46
N ALA A 325 -7.75 18.43 9.27
CA ALA A 325 -9.12 18.65 9.72
C ALA A 325 -10.11 18.63 8.55
N LYS A 326 -9.66 19.04 7.37
CA LYS A 326 -10.45 19.06 6.13
C LYS A 326 -9.57 18.76 4.92
N LEU A 327 -10.15 18.08 3.93
CA LEU A 327 -9.62 17.95 2.58
C LEU A 327 -10.64 18.51 1.59
N GLU A 328 -10.15 19.23 0.58
CA GLU A 328 -10.89 19.65 -0.60
C GLU A 328 -10.17 19.17 -1.86
N ILE A 329 -10.91 18.57 -2.79
CA ILE A 329 -10.41 18.34 -4.15
C ILE A 329 -10.66 19.62 -4.96
N VAL A 330 -9.60 20.28 -5.40
CA VAL A 330 -9.66 21.64 -5.98
C VAL A 330 -9.57 21.62 -7.50
N ASP A 331 -10.02 22.71 -8.12
CA ASP A 331 -9.80 22.96 -9.56
C ASP A 331 -8.49 23.73 -9.73
N ASP A 332 -7.44 23.02 -10.11
CA ASP A 332 -6.10 23.52 -10.39
C ASP A 332 -5.81 23.65 -11.91
N GLY A 333 -6.77 23.27 -12.76
CA GLY A 333 -6.64 23.16 -14.21
C GLY A 333 -6.38 21.75 -14.73
N THR A 334 -6.09 20.78 -13.86
CA THR A 334 -5.81 19.36 -14.13
C THR A 334 -6.67 18.46 -13.25
N PRO A 335 -8.01 18.51 -13.36
CA PRO A 335 -8.91 17.97 -12.34
C PRO A 335 -8.74 16.46 -12.15
N LEU A 336 -8.62 16.02 -10.90
CA LEU A 336 -8.75 14.62 -10.50
C LEU A 336 -10.04 13.96 -11.03
N ARG A 337 -9.92 12.79 -11.68
CA ARG A 337 -11.06 12.10 -12.31
C ARG A 337 -11.20 10.67 -11.83
N PHE A 338 -12.44 10.19 -11.86
CA PHE A 338 -12.85 8.88 -11.36
C PHE A 338 -13.69 8.15 -12.39
N LEU A 339 -13.62 6.84 -12.42
CA LEU A 339 -14.53 6.01 -13.22
C LEU A 339 -15.72 5.57 -12.38
N GLY A 340 -16.91 6.08 -12.70
CA GLY A 340 -18.17 5.68 -12.08
C GLY A 340 -19.03 4.78 -12.96
N PRO A 341 -20.20 4.33 -12.46
CA PRO A 341 -21.12 3.46 -13.19
C PRO A 341 -21.69 4.09 -14.48
N ASN A 342 -21.67 5.43 -14.58
CA ASN A 342 -22.16 6.19 -15.74
C ASN A 342 -21.03 6.79 -16.58
N GLY A 343 -19.78 6.35 -16.37
CA GLY A 343 -18.59 6.90 -16.99
C GLY A 343 -17.81 7.82 -16.06
N GLU A 344 -16.91 8.60 -16.65
CA GLU A 344 -15.96 9.42 -15.90
C GLU A 344 -16.62 10.61 -15.20
N GLN A 345 -16.18 10.90 -13.98
CA GLN A 345 -16.64 12.03 -13.16
C GLN A 345 -15.43 12.78 -12.59
N SER A 346 -15.54 14.11 -12.46
CA SER A 346 -14.54 14.93 -11.79
C SER A 346 -14.75 14.91 -10.28
N GLY A 347 -13.66 14.87 -9.51
CA GLY A 347 -13.67 15.01 -8.06
C GLY A 347 -13.71 16.45 -7.56
N VAL A 348 -13.58 17.46 -8.44
CA VAL A 348 -13.54 18.87 -8.02
C VAL A 348 -14.77 19.22 -7.17
N GLY A 349 -14.50 19.81 -6.00
CA GLY A 349 -15.51 20.20 -5.03
C GLY A 349 -15.93 19.09 -4.06
N LEU A 350 -15.36 17.89 -4.16
CA LEU A 350 -15.44 16.91 -3.08
C LEU A 350 -14.75 17.45 -1.84
N THR A 351 -15.37 17.24 -0.69
CA THR A 351 -14.84 17.65 0.61
C THR A 351 -14.94 16.51 1.59
N TRP A 352 -13.98 16.45 2.50
CA TRP A 352 -13.98 15.56 3.65
C TRP A 352 -13.61 16.34 4.89
N GLU A 353 -14.21 15.99 6.02
CA GLU A 353 -13.92 16.55 7.33
C GLU A 353 -13.67 15.41 8.31
N GLY A 354 -12.60 15.53 9.11
CA GLY A 354 -12.22 14.52 10.08
C GLY A 354 -11.84 15.16 11.41
N GLU A 355 -12.59 14.86 12.46
CA GLU A 355 -12.21 15.28 13.81
C GLU A 355 -11.15 14.34 14.37
N GLY A 356 -9.98 14.88 14.71
CA GLY A 356 -8.90 14.08 15.31
C GLY A 356 -8.29 13.05 14.36
N ALA A 357 -8.34 13.28 13.05
CA ALA A 357 -7.93 12.34 12.03
C ALA A 357 -6.40 12.23 11.89
N THR A 358 -5.79 11.60 12.89
CA THR A 358 -4.37 11.33 12.98
C THR A 358 -4.13 9.93 13.52
N GLY A 359 -3.15 9.25 12.91
CA GLY A 359 -2.64 7.96 13.32
C GLY A 359 -2.13 7.95 14.76
N TYR A 360 -1.81 9.10 15.35
CA TYR A 360 -1.34 9.22 16.73
C TYR A 360 -2.46 9.37 17.77
N GLY A 361 -3.72 9.41 17.31
CA GLY A 361 -4.92 9.35 18.13
C GLY A 361 -5.65 8.02 17.97
N THR A 362 -5.96 7.65 16.72
CA THR A 362 -6.60 6.36 16.37
C THR A 362 -5.82 5.70 15.25
N GLY A 363 -5.61 4.39 15.33
CA GLY A 363 -4.99 3.63 14.25
C GLY A 363 -5.92 3.46 13.05
N PRO A 364 -5.51 2.67 12.05
CA PRO A 364 -6.29 2.48 10.84
C PRO A 364 -7.59 1.72 11.13
N GLN A 365 -8.59 1.92 10.27
CA GLN A 365 -9.94 1.38 10.37
C GLN A 365 -10.42 0.83 9.03
N LEU A 366 -11.49 0.03 9.06
CA LEU A 366 -12.23 -0.31 7.86
C LEU A 366 -13.07 0.91 7.43
N VAL A 367 -13.16 1.13 6.12
CA VAL A 367 -14.02 2.15 5.50
C VAL A 367 -14.96 1.56 4.44
N GLY A 368 -14.89 0.24 4.26
CA GLY A 368 -15.81 -0.53 3.44
C GLY A 368 -15.56 -2.03 3.59
N ALA A 369 -16.62 -2.82 3.46
CA ALA A 369 -16.54 -4.26 3.24
C ALA A 369 -17.57 -4.69 2.20
N LYS A 370 -17.17 -5.53 1.24
CA LYS A 370 -18.05 -5.96 0.14
C LYS A 370 -17.87 -7.44 -0.19
N LEU A 371 -18.98 -8.16 -0.27
CA LEU A 371 -19.02 -9.58 -0.60
C LEU A 371 -19.44 -9.79 -2.05
N ASN A 372 -18.54 -10.34 -2.86
CA ASN A 372 -18.80 -10.76 -4.24
C ASN A 372 -18.64 -12.28 -4.39
N HIS A 373 -19.13 -12.83 -5.50
CA HIS A 373 -18.60 -14.09 -5.98
C HIS A 373 -17.12 -13.91 -6.36
N ALA A 374 -16.27 -14.89 -6.04
CA ALA A 374 -14.87 -14.89 -6.48
C ALA A 374 -14.77 -14.94 -8.03
N GLY A 375 -15.65 -15.72 -8.66
CA GLY A 375 -15.67 -15.88 -10.12
C GLY A 375 -14.71 -16.98 -10.58
N ASP A 376 -14.21 -16.87 -11.81
CA ASP A 376 -13.36 -17.90 -12.45
C ASP A 376 -11.91 -17.42 -12.68
N ALA A 377 -11.62 -16.14 -12.43
CA ALA A 377 -10.31 -15.55 -12.65
C ALA A 377 -10.12 -14.25 -11.83
N PRO A 378 -8.87 -13.94 -11.43
CA PRO A 378 -8.52 -12.72 -10.70
C PRO A 378 -8.53 -11.49 -11.63
N SER A 379 -9.72 -10.96 -11.88
CA SER A 379 -9.92 -9.90 -12.87
C SER A 379 -9.43 -8.55 -12.33
N GLY A 380 -8.43 -7.98 -13.00
CA GLY A 380 -7.87 -6.67 -12.64
C GLY A 380 -6.62 -6.73 -11.77
N GLU A 381 -6.27 -7.91 -11.23
CA GLU A 381 -4.99 -8.14 -10.55
C GLU A 381 -3.81 -7.78 -11.45
N GLY A 382 -2.82 -7.13 -10.87
CA GLY A 382 -1.63 -6.67 -11.54
C GLY A 382 -1.85 -5.38 -12.34
N GLY A 383 -1.11 -5.23 -13.44
CA GLY A 383 -1.11 -4.03 -14.29
C GLY A 383 0.25 -3.38 -14.46
N VAL A 384 1.21 -3.69 -13.57
CA VAL A 384 2.59 -3.20 -13.59
C VAL A 384 3.55 -4.39 -13.55
N PRO A 385 4.09 -4.84 -14.72
CA PRO A 385 4.87 -6.08 -14.82
C PRO A 385 6.11 -6.20 -13.93
N LEU A 386 6.67 -5.06 -13.48
CA LEU A 386 7.80 -5.06 -12.56
C LEU A 386 7.38 -5.44 -11.14
N LEU A 387 6.22 -4.96 -10.69
CA LEU A 387 5.68 -5.22 -9.35
C LEU A 387 5.05 -6.61 -9.26
N GLU A 388 4.42 -7.05 -10.36
CA GLU A 388 3.89 -8.41 -10.51
C GLU A 388 4.95 -9.50 -10.20
N GLN A 389 6.22 -9.25 -10.50
CA GLN A 389 7.29 -10.23 -10.22
C GLN A 389 7.66 -10.35 -8.75
N MET A 390 7.22 -9.41 -7.91
CA MET A 390 7.64 -9.31 -6.51
C MET A 390 6.60 -9.89 -5.56
N VAL A 391 5.35 -9.48 -5.70
CA VAL A 391 4.28 -9.77 -4.72
C VAL A 391 3.16 -10.65 -5.28
N LEU A 392 3.10 -10.82 -6.61
CA LEU A 392 2.08 -11.64 -7.27
C LEU A 392 2.60 -13.04 -7.66
N PRO A 393 1.70 -14.03 -7.82
CA PRO A 393 0.25 -13.94 -7.57
C PRO A 393 -0.08 -13.99 -6.07
N ASN A 394 -1.04 -13.18 -5.63
CA ASN A 394 -1.53 -13.03 -4.25
C ASN A 394 -3.05 -13.27 -4.12
N ASP A 395 -3.70 -13.70 -5.21
CA ASP A 395 -5.15 -13.83 -5.32
C ASP A 395 -5.71 -15.16 -4.77
N GLU A 396 -7.03 -15.26 -4.64
CA GLU A 396 -7.70 -16.44 -4.09
C GLU A 396 -7.45 -17.73 -4.87
N PHE A 397 -7.22 -17.65 -6.18
CA PHE A 397 -6.93 -18.81 -7.02
C PHE A 397 -5.52 -19.32 -6.78
N ALA A 398 -4.57 -18.43 -6.59
CA ALA A 398 -3.19 -18.77 -6.27
C ALA A 398 -3.05 -19.37 -4.86
N LEU A 399 -3.71 -18.79 -3.85
CA LEU A 399 -3.57 -19.25 -2.46
C LEU A 399 -4.43 -20.48 -2.15
N TYR A 400 -5.66 -20.54 -2.66
CA TYR A 400 -6.66 -21.52 -2.22
C TYR A 400 -7.20 -22.40 -3.35
N GLY A 401 -6.78 -22.19 -4.59
CA GLY A 401 -7.39 -22.82 -5.77
C GLY A 401 -8.76 -22.23 -6.12
N GLY A 402 -9.10 -21.08 -5.55
CA GLY A 402 -10.34 -20.33 -5.70
C GLY A 402 -11.10 -20.21 -4.38
N GLY A 403 -12.37 -19.87 -4.50
CA GLY A 403 -13.36 -19.81 -3.43
C GLY A 403 -14.74 -19.60 -4.05
N ASP A 404 -15.80 -19.69 -3.26
CA ASP A 404 -17.14 -19.37 -3.77
C ASP A 404 -17.39 -17.84 -3.70
N PHE A 405 -16.83 -17.20 -2.68
CA PHE A 405 -17.02 -15.78 -2.41
C PHE A 405 -15.73 -15.10 -1.96
N ARG A 406 -15.62 -13.82 -2.33
CA ARG A 406 -14.56 -12.90 -1.94
C ARG A 406 -15.17 -11.78 -1.12
N LEU A 407 -14.78 -11.67 0.14
CA LEU A 407 -15.16 -10.57 1.01
C LEU A 407 -13.99 -9.59 1.07
N ARG A 408 -14.04 -8.57 0.21
CA ARG A 408 -13.01 -7.54 0.15
C ARG A 408 -13.25 -6.47 1.19
N MET A 409 -12.19 -6.08 1.87
CA MET A 409 -12.15 -4.98 2.83
C MET A 409 -11.42 -3.80 2.21
N LEU A 410 -11.87 -2.58 2.48
CA LEU A 410 -11.16 -1.34 2.16
C LEU A 410 -10.79 -0.65 3.48
N THR A 411 -9.53 -0.25 3.60
CA THR A 411 -8.98 0.31 4.84
C THR A 411 -8.70 1.82 4.70
N SER A 412 -8.76 2.55 5.82
CA SER A 412 -8.36 3.97 5.87
C SER A 412 -6.84 4.19 5.83
N GLY A 413 -6.05 3.11 5.78
CA GLY A 413 -4.60 3.09 5.84
C GLY A 413 -4.06 1.68 5.96
N GLY A 414 -2.75 1.52 5.79
CA GLY A 414 -2.12 0.19 5.77
C GLY A 414 -2.49 -0.63 7.01
N PHE A 415 -2.84 -1.89 6.81
CA PHE A 415 -3.30 -2.82 7.84
C PHE A 415 -2.22 -3.86 8.13
N THR A 416 -1.18 -3.45 8.86
CA THR A 416 -0.03 -4.33 9.14
C THR A 416 0.06 -4.66 10.63
N PRO A 417 0.49 -5.88 11.04
CA PRO A 417 0.55 -6.26 12.46
C PRO A 417 1.37 -5.34 13.37
N THR A 418 2.40 -4.66 12.83
CA THR A 418 3.30 -3.82 13.64
C THR A 418 3.61 -2.45 13.03
N GLY A 419 3.10 -2.16 11.84
CA GLY A 419 3.45 -0.98 11.05
C GLY A 419 4.52 -1.25 10.00
N ILE A 420 5.31 -2.33 10.12
CA ILE A 420 6.37 -2.62 9.15
C ILE A 420 6.46 -4.09 8.74
N THR A 421 5.93 -5.02 9.54
CA THR A 421 5.86 -6.45 9.18
C THR A 421 4.60 -6.74 8.39
N GLY A 422 4.68 -7.56 7.34
CA GLY A 422 3.52 -7.91 6.53
C GLY A 422 2.45 -8.71 7.27
N LEU A 423 1.19 -8.49 6.93
CA LEU A 423 0.07 -9.34 7.27
C LEU A 423 0.14 -10.61 6.41
N THR A 424 0.04 -11.78 7.04
CA THR A 424 0.18 -13.06 6.34
C THR A 424 -1.18 -13.68 6.00
N PRO A 425 -1.26 -14.52 4.95
CA PRO A 425 -2.51 -15.19 4.57
C PRO A 425 -3.18 -16.03 5.68
N ASP A 426 -2.40 -16.51 6.65
CA ASP A 426 -2.88 -17.28 7.80
C ASP A 426 -3.21 -16.43 9.04
N ALA A 427 -3.12 -15.09 8.95
CA ALA A 427 -3.33 -14.19 10.07
C ALA A 427 -4.80 -13.93 10.44
N TYR A 428 -5.77 -14.48 9.67
CA TYR A 428 -7.20 -14.26 9.87
C TYR A 428 -7.66 -14.41 11.33
N GLU A 429 -7.33 -15.53 11.98
CA GLU A 429 -7.80 -15.84 13.34
C GLU A 429 -7.27 -14.89 14.42
N HIS A 430 -6.24 -14.11 14.10
CA HIS A 430 -5.62 -13.16 15.01
C HIS A 430 -6.17 -11.75 14.88
N HIS A 431 -6.79 -11.41 13.75
CA HIS A 431 -7.16 -10.01 13.45
C HIS A 431 -8.64 -9.82 13.10
N PHE A 432 -9.30 -10.83 12.52
CA PHE A 432 -10.62 -10.65 11.91
C PHE A 432 -11.64 -11.66 12.39
N ARG A 433 -12.92 -11.26 12.29
CA ARG A 433 -14.07 -12.16 12.37
C ARG A 433 -15.13 -11.75 11.36
N VAL A 434 -15.86 -12.73 10.82
CA VAL A 434 -17.03 -12.47 9.98
C VAL A 434 -18.30 -12.79 10.76
N HIS A 435 -19.26 -11.87 10.74
CA HIS A 435 -20.57 -12.03 11.38
C HIS A 435 -21.60 -12.48 10.37
N ALA A 436 -22.26 -13.59 10.65
CA ALA A 436 -23.38 -14.09 9.86
C ALA A 436 -24.62 -14.32 10.74
N THR A 437 -25.79 -14.35 10.12
CA THR A 437 -27.06 -14.62 10.82
C THR A 437 -27.36 -16.11 10.78
N ALA A 438 -27.68 -16.74 11.91
CA ALA A 438 -28.18 -18.12 12.00
C ALA A 438 -29.64 -18.24 11.55
N ALA A 439 -30.11 -19.47 11.32
CA ALA A 439 -31.50 -19.73 10.93
C ALA A 439 -32.55 -19.25 11.97
N ASP A 440 -32.17 -19.13 13.24
CA ASP A 440 -33.01 -18.60 14.31
C ASP A 440 -32.89 -17.08 14.52
N GLY A 441 -32.07 -16.40 13.71
CA GLY A 441 -31.82 -14.96 13.78
C GLY A 441 -30.71 -14.54 14.74
N SER A 442 -30.06 -15.47 15.44
CA SER A 442 -28.87 -15.16 16.27
C SER A 442 -27.62 -14.93 15.42
N THR A 443 -26.60 -14.30 15.99
CA THR A 443 -25.30 -14.09 15.32
C THR A 443 -24.40 -15.32 15.45
N VAL A 444 -23.82 -15.74 14.34
CA VAL A 444 -22.72 -16.71 14.26
C VAL A 444 -21.44 -15.95 13.94
N LEU A 445 -20.41 -16.18 14.75
CA LEU A 445 -19.07 -15.65 14.50
C LEU A 445 -18.25 -16.70 13.78
N LEU A 446 -17.96 -16.43 12.51
CA LEU A 446 -16.93 -17.13 11.75
C LEU A 446 -15.61 -16.54 12.24
N SER A 447 -14.86 -17.29 13.05
CA SER A 447 -13.65 -16.81 13.71
C SER A 447 -12.46 -17.76 13.52
N LYS A 448 -12.65 -18.84 12.77
CA LYS A 448 -11.64 -19.85 12.49
C LYS A 448 -11.62 -20.23 11.03
N VAL A 449 -10.42 -20.45 10.52
CA VAL A 449 -10.23 -20.97 9.17
C VAL A 449 -10.53 -22.47 9.14
N GLY A 450 -11.01 -22.95 7.99
CA GLY A 450 -11.24 -24.38 7.76
C GLY A 450 -12.42 -25.01 8.54
N VAL A 451 -13.21 -24.20 9.26
CA VAL A 451 -14.39 -24.66 10.01
C VAL A 451 -15.66 -24.38 9.23
N ASP A 452 -16.53 -25.39 9.14
CA ASP A 452 -17.88 -25.28 8.58
C ASP A 452 -18.83 -24.67 9.62
N TYR A 453 -19.35 -23.48 9.35
CA TYR A 453 -20.31 -22.77 10.18
C TYR A 453 -21.73 -22.90 9.60
N GLU A 454 -22.65 -23.42 10.41
CA GLU A 454 -24.08 -23.43 10.08
C GLU A 454 -24.67 -22.03 10.27
N VAL A 455 -25.15 -21.43 9.19
CA VAL A 455 -25.76 -20.10 9.15
C VAL A 455 -27.12 -20.17 8.44
N ALA A 456 -27.84 -19.05 8.38
CA ALA A 456 -29.10 -19.00 7.66
C ALA A 456 -28.85 -19.28 6.17
N GLY A 457 -29.46 -20.33 5.65
CA GLY A 457 -29.37 -20.68 4.23
C GLY A 457 -28.38 -21.80 3.90
N GLY A 458 -27.55 -22.24 4.84
CA GLY A 458 -26.60 -23.33 4.62
C GLY A 458 -25.33 -23.19 5.44
N THR A 459 -24.20 -23.58 4.85
CA THR A 459 -22.89 -23.56 5.49
C THR A 459 -21.98 -22.49 4.87
N LEU A 460 -21.15 -21.85 5.69
CA LEU A 460 -20.01 -21.04 5.25
C LEU A 460 -18.72 -21.50 5.94
N ARG A 461 -17.61 -21.39 5.24
CA ARG A 461 -16.26 -21.69 5.72
C ARG A 461 -15.30 -20.59 5.29
N VAL A 462 -14.45 -20.13 6.20
CA VAL A 462 -13.35 -19.21 5.89
C VAL A 462 -12.13 -20.02 5.45
N LEU A 463 -11.51 -19.64 4.33
CA LEU A 463 -10.29 -20.28 3.83
C LEU A 463 -9.02 -19.58 4.35
N GLY A 464 -9.02 -18.25 4.40
CA GLY A 464 -7.93 -17.41 4.89
C GLY A 464 -7.99 -16.02 4.29
N LEU A 465 -6.87 -15.29 4.37
CA LEU A 465 -6.70 -13.99 3.72
C LEU A 465 -6.05 -14.13 2.33
N ALA A 466 -6.39 -13.26 1.40
CA ALA A 466 -5.74 -13.08 0.10
C ALA A 466 -5.55 -11.57 -0.15
N ASP A 467 -5.00 -11.18 -1.31
CA ASP A 467 -4.73 -9.76 -1.63
C ASP A 467 -3.68 -9.20 -0.66
N LEU A 468 -2.55 -9.91 -0.57
CA LEU A 468 -1.45 -9.60 0.34
C LEU A 468 -0.11 -9.90 -0.34
N GLY A 469 0.15 -11.16 -0.68
CA GLY A 469 1.44 -11.53 -1.26
C GLY A 469 1.47 -12.99 -1.68
N GLN A 470 2.66 -13.45 -2.08
CA GLN A 470 2.81 -14.76 -2.70
C GLN A 470 2.45 -15.93 -1.77
N PRO A 471 1.88 -17.03 -2.31
CA PRO A 471 1.56 -18.21 -1.52
C PRO A 471 2.82 -18.86 -0.94
N LEU A 472 2.64 -19.54 0.20
CA LEU A 472 3.68 -20.34 0.84
C LEU A 472 4.28 -21.38 -0.14
N GLY A 473 5.59 -21.31 -0.35
CA GLY A 473 6.29 -22.14 -1.35
C GLY A 473 7.51 -21.41 -1.92
N ASP A 474 8.36 -22.11 -2.68
CA ASP A 474 9.48 -21.52 -3.43
C ASP A 474 10.39 -20.50 -2.70
N GLY A 475 10.52 -20.64 -1.37
CA GLY A 475 11.34 -19.76 -0.53
C GLY A 475 10.55 -18.67 0.20
N ILE A 476 9.24 -18.58 -0.05
CA ILE A 476 8.29 -17.77 0.71
C ILE A 476 7.87 -18.54 1.97
N ALA A 477 7.94 -17.84 3.09
CA ALA A 477 7.45 -18.28 4.40
C ALA A 477 6.57 -17.18 4.97
N TYR A 478 5.55 -17.58 5.73
CA TYR A 478 4.71 -16.65 6.49
C TYR A 478 5.37 -16.42 7.85
N ASP A 479 6.47 -15.67 7.82
CA ASP A 479 7.22 -15.19 8.98
C ASP A 479 7.43 -13.67 8.85
N ASP A 480 8.23 -13.08 9.73
CA ASP A 480 8.48 -11.64 9.73
C ASP A 480 9.08 -11.10 8.42
N CYS A 481 9.61 -11.96 7.54
CA CYS A 481 10.15 -11.58 6.23
C CYS A 481 9.13 -11.72 5.09
N TYR A 482 7.88 -12.08 5.40
CA TYR A 482 6.83 -12.12 4.41
C TYR A 482 6.63 -10.73 3.79
N ALA A 483 6.77 -10.66 2.47
CA ALA A 483 6.57 -9.44 1.71
C ALA A 483 5.13 -9.41 1.21
N GLU A 484 4.34 -8.52 1.81
CA GLU A 484 3.03 -8.15 1.29
C GLU A 484 3.15 -7.00 0.26
N ASP A 485 2.10 -6.77 -0.51
CA ASP A 485 1.88 -5.69 -1.48
C ASP A 485 1.55 -4.34 -0.83
N VAL A 486 1.19 -4.37 0.47
CA VAL A 486 1.00 -3.26 1.41
C VAL A 486 -0.14 -2.30 1.06
N ASP A 487 -1.08 -2.70 0.21
CA ASP A 487 -2.18 -1.83 -0.20
C ASP A 487 -3.33 -1.70 0.81
N ASN A 488 -4.38 -0.99 0.39
CA ASN A 488 -5.53 -0.68 1.24
C ASN A 488 -6.70 -1.65 1.06
N GLN A 489 -6.50 -2.76 0.38
CA GLN A 489 -7.48 -3.82 0.20
C GLN A 489 -6.94 -5.17 0.70
N ILE A 490 -7.84 -5.93 1.31
CA ILE A 490 -7.53 -7.24 1.87
C ILE A 490 -8.75 -8.11 1.65
N ASP A 491 -8.54 -9.32 1.16
CA ASP A 491 -9.62 -10.26 0.89
C ASP A 491 -9.73 -11.34 1.97
N ILE A 492 -10.96 -11.59 2.42
CA ILE A 492 -11.32 -12.81 3.17
C ILE A 492 -12.00 -13.77 2.20
N ILE A 493 -11.42 -14.95 2.00
CA ILE A 493 -11.95 -15.94 1.05
C ILE A 493 -12.89 -16.92 1.77
N LEU A 494 -14.08 -17.08 1.20
CA LEU A 494 -15.15 -17.92 1.76
C LEU A 494 -15.57 -19.01 0.77
N GLU A 495 -15.97 -20.15 1.31
CA GLU A 495 -16.59 -21.27 0.58
C GLU A 495 -17.92 -21.63 1.25
N GLY A 496 -18.92 -22.03 0.47
CA GLY A 496 -20.21 -22.47 0.99
C GLY A 496 -21.40 -22.17 0.08
N ASP A 497 -22.59 -22.13 0.69
CA ASP A 497 -23.83 -21.93 -0.06
C ASP A 497 -24.11 -20.45 -0.36
N ASP A 498 -24.62 -20.15 -1.56
CA ASP A 498 -25.05 -18.78 -1.95
C ASP A 498 -26.05 -18.16 -0.97
N ALA A 499 -27.03 -18.97 -0.53
CA ALA A 499 -28.01 -18.53 0.45
C ALA A 499 -27.38 -18.25 1.83
N ALA A 500 -26.30 -18.97 2.18
CA ALA A 500 -25.54 -18.78 3.40
C ALA A 500 -24.68 -17.50 3.33
N ALA A 501 -24.04 -17.22 2.20
CA ALA A 501 -23.28 -15.99 1.96
C ALA A 501 -24.13 -14.73 2.16
N ARG A 502 -25.41 -14.77 1.75
CA ARG A 502 -26.39 -13.67 1.96
C ARG A 502 -26.74 -13.41 3.42
N SER A 503 -26.33 -14.29 4.34
CA SER A 503 -26.52 -14.09 5.78
C SER A 503 -25.38 -13.32 6.45
N VAL A 504 -24.27 -13.09 5.74
CA VAL A 504 -23.15 -12.24 6.22
C VAL A 504 -23.68 -10.82 6.45
N THR A 505 -23.20 -10.19 7.53
CA THR A 505 -23.65 -8.87 7.95
C THR A 505 -22.50 -7.89 8.18
N HIS A 506 -21.41 -8.33 8.80
CA HIS A 506 -20.30 -7.47 9.18
C HIS A 506 -18.96 -8.21 9.10
N VAL A 507 -17.90 -7.45 8.89
CA VAL A 507 -16.53 -7.84 9.27
C VAL A 507 -16.18 -7.09 10.55
N GLU A 508 -15.48 -7.75 11.46
CA GLU A 508 -15.05 -7.17 12.72
C GLU A 508 -13.53 -7.25 12.84
N VAL A 509 -12.93 -6.14 13.28
CA VAL A 509 -11.54 -6.04 13.72
C VAL A 509 -11.56 -5.80 15.23
N PRO A 510 -11.38 -6.84 16.07
CA PRO A 510 -11.62 -6.68 17.50
C PRO A 510 -10.54 -5.88 18.24
N SER A 511 -9.31 -5.91 17.73
CA SER A 511 -8.12 -5.18 18.25
C SER A 511 -7.87 -5.33 19.76
N SER A 512 -8.35 -6.43 20.37
CA SER A 512 -8.30 -6.63 21.82
C SER A 512 -8.51 -8.09 22.23
N GLY A 513 -8.14 -8.42 23.47
CA GLY A 513 -8.28 -9.77 24.01
C GLY A 513 -7.31 -10.74 23.34
N ASP A 514 -7.86 -11.78 22.71
CA ASP A 514 -7.08 -12.76 21.94
C ASP A 514 -6.75 -12.27 20.52
N TYR A 515 -7.27 -11.10 20.11
CA TYR A 515 -7.03 -10.50 18.81
C TYR A 515 -5.98 -9.40 18.91
N LEU A 516 -5.09 -9.36 17.92
CA LEU A 516 -4.00 -8.40 17.82
C LEU A 516 -4.47 -7.16 17.05
N PRO A 517 -4.03 -5.95 17.44
CA PRO A 517 -4.29 -4.75 16.67
C PRO A 517 -3.47 -4.74 15.37
N LEU A 518 -3.87 -3.85 14.47
CA LEU A 518 -3.16 -3.50 13.24
C LEU A 518 -2.69 -2.04 13.30
N TYR A 519 -1.72 -1.68 12.48
CA TYR A 519 -1.08 -0.37 12.48
C TYR A 519 -0.80 0.11 11.05
N ASN A 520 -0.89 1.43 10.89
CA ASN A 520 -0.35 2.15 9.76
C ASN A 520 1.19 2.05 9.72
N PRO A 521 1.85 2.44 8.61
CA PRO A 521 3.31 2.39 8.50
C PRO A 521 4.13 3.12 9.58
N GLY A 522 3.51 4.01 10.37
CA GLY A 522 4.12 4.65 11.55
C GLY A 522 4.05 3.82 12.84
N GLY A 523 3.68 2.55 12.75
CA GLY A 523 3.54 1.64 13.89
C GLY A 523 4.86 1.31 14.59
N PRO A 524 4.81 0.67 15.77
CA PRO A 524 5.96 0.46 16.65
C PRO A 524 7.02 -0.51 16.13
N GLY A 525 6.71 -1.29 15.10
CA GLY A 525 7.51 -2.45 14.71
C GLY A 525 7.58 -3.51 15.82
N PRO A 526 8.29 -4.63 15.57
CA PRO A 526 8.52 -5.65 16.59
C PRO A 526 9.43 -5.18 17.74
N GLU A 527 10.34 -4.24 17.45
CA GLU A 527 11.37 -3.75 18.39
C GLU A 527 11.33 -2.21 18.53
N PRO A 528 10.32 -1.65 19.23
CA PRO A 528 10.15 -0.20 19.32
C PRO A 528 11.30 0.49 20.07
N PHE A 529 11.70 1.66 19.60
CA PHE A 529 12.69 2.49 20.28
C PHE A 529 12.11 3.15 21.52
N PRO A 530 12.84 3.13 22.66
CA PRO A 530 12.42 3.87 23.86
C PRO A 530 12.28 5.37 23.58
N GLY A 531 11.14 5.94 23.98
CA GLY A 531 10.88 7.38 23.88
C GLY A 531 10.36 7.86 22.53
N VAL A 532 10.25 6.97 21.53
CA VAL A 532 9.58 7.29 20.26
C VAL A 532 8.07 7.09 20.42
N ARG A 533 7.29 8.00 19.85
CA ARG A 533 5.84 7.88 19.76
C ARG A 533 5.48 7.34 18.38
N TYR A 534 4.81 6.20 18.38
CA TYR A 534 4.34 5.53 17.16
C TYR A 534 2.85 5.80 16.94
N SER A 535 2.36 5.49 15.73
CA SER A 535 0.92 5.50 15.47
C SER A 535 0.19 4.54 16.42
N SER A 536 -0.98 4.94 16.87
CA SER A 536 -1.91 4.15 17.66
C SER A 536 -2.31 2.86 16.95
N PRO A 537 -2.61 1.80 17.72
CA PRO A 537 -3.23 0.60 17.19
C PRO A 537 -4.61 0.90 16.61
N SER A 538 -5.06 0.06 15.67
CA SER A 538 -6.44 0.03 15.20
C SER A 538 -7.40 -0.06 16.39
N PRO A 539 -8.52 0.68 16.37
CA PRO A 539 -9.56 0.53 17.38
C PRO A 539 -10.34 -0.77 17.17
N TYR A 540 -11.30 -1.04 18.05
CA TYR A 540 -12.37 -1.96 17.71
C TYR A 540 -13.13 -1.42 16.50
N ASP A 541 -13.38 -2.28 15.52
CA ASP A 541 -14.14 -1.94 14.32
C ASP A 541 -15.17 -3.02 13.97
N LEU A 542 -16.33 -2.60 13.47
CA LEU A 542 -17.42 -3.47 13.03
C LEU A 542 -18.04 -2.87 11.77
N GLU A 543 -17.48 -3.25 10.64
CA GLU A 543 -17.83 -2.71 9.33
C GLU A 543 -18.97 -3.51 8.70
N PRO A 544 -20.08 -2.86 8.30
CA PRO A 544 -21.15 -3.53 7.59
C PRO A 544 -20.70 -4.04 6.22
N VAL A 545 -21.19 -5.22 5.84
CA VAL A 545 -20.88 -5.83 4.54
C VAL A 545 -21.95 -5.50 3.52
N VAL A 546 -21.53 -4.93 2.39
CA VAL A 546 -22.36 -4.81 1.19
C VAL A 546 -22.42 -6.16 0.49
N ILE A 547 -23.62 -6.73 0.39
CA ILE A 547 -23.84 -7.99 -0.34
C ILE A 547 -24.00 -7.69 -1.83
N ALA A 548 -22.94 -7.95 -2.60
CA ALA A 548 -22.81 -7.67 -4.03
C ALA A 548 -22.74 -8.96 -4.87
N LEU A 549 -23.63 -9.92 -4.55
CA LEU A 549 -23.72 -11.21 -5.25
C LEU A 549 -24.55 -11.13 -6.54
N ASP A 550 -25.57 -10.28 -6.58
CA ASP A 550 -26.46 -10.13 -7.74
C ASP A 550 -25.97 -9.05 -8.73
N ASP A 551 -25.28 -8.04 -8.21
CA ASP A 551 -24.58 -6.99 -8.94
C ASP A 551 -23.22 -6.81 -8.26
N PRO A 552 -22.10 -7.07 -8.96
CA PRO A 552 -20.79 -7.02 -8.33
C PRO A 552 -20.38 -5.61 -7.89
N LEU A 553 -21.08 -4.57 -8.35
CA LEU A 553 -20.74 -3.16 -8.10
C LEU A 553 -19.30 -2.89 -8.53
N ARG A 554 -18.96 -3.26 -9.78
CA ARG A 554 -17.63 -3.10 -10.36
C ARG A 554 -17.69 -2.31 -11.66
N VAL A 555 -16.59 -1.64 -12.00
CA VAL A 555 -16.44 -0.88 -13.25
C VAL A 555 -15.18 -1.29 -14.01
N SER A 556 -15.24 -1.17 -15.33
CA SER A 556 -14.09 -1.33 -16.22
C SER A 556 -14.15 -0.29 -17.34
N ASN A 557 -13.00 0.24 -17.76
CA ASN A 557 -12.85 1.00 -19.01
C ASN A 557 -11.95 0.27 -20.02
N ALA A 558 -11.34 -0.83 -19.62
CA ALA A 558 -10.55 -1.72 -20.43
C ALA A 558 -11.20 -3.13 -20.46
N PRO A 559 -11.01 -3.87 -21.56
CA PRO A 559 -11.56 -5.23 -21.71
C PRO A 559 -10.90 -6.25 -20.78
#